data_AF-B0C1Y8-F1
#
_entry.id   AF-B0C1Y8-F1
#
_cell.length_a   1.000
_cell.length_b   1.000
_cell.length_c   1.000
_cell.angle_alpha   90.00
_cell.angle_beta   90.00
_cell.angle_gamma   90.00
#
_symmetry.space_group_name_H-M   'P 1'
#
loop_
_entity.id
_entity.type
_entity.pdbx_description
1 polymer ?
#
loop_
_entity_poly.entity_id
_entity_poly.type
_entity_poly.pdbx_seq_one_letter_code
_entity_poly.pdbx_strand_id
1 'polypeptide(L)'
;MYAKIFPSSQSQGWTIHFLERASRYWFTAQAGLKDQQLFIDGVQSAWEWMKTCDGIQWFTDGERRYGQELWKLASVSLNAEECHPDYGHRKVWRDGLEVAMKVKGFQANRRVKWVKWVKAEHPFTAISPASEVHANHNEAHNAALRRRCSAYRKRQNLYAKKQSGFQRVLDVQRLIHNWVRPH
;
A
#
# COMPACT_ATOMS: atom_id res chain seq x y z
N MET A 1 -9.07 -16.25 -32.85
CA MET A 1 -10.05 -16.00 -31.76
C MET A 1 -9.87 -14.54 -31.30
N TYR A 2 -10.80 -13.64 -31.63
CA TYR A 2 -10.69 -12.23 -31.24
C TYR A 2 -11.04 -12.09 -29.75
N ALA A 3 -10.10 -11.60 -28.95
CA ALA A 3 -10.27 -11.48 -27.52
C ALA A 3 -11.09 -10.21 -27.19
N LYS A 4 -12.30 -10.39 -26.64
CA LYS A 4 -13.24 -9.31 -26.30
C LYS A 4 -12.68 -8.48 -25.13
N ILE A 5 -12.52 -7.17 -25.30
CA ILE A 5 -12.03 -6.27 -24.24
C ILE A 5 -13.23 -5.74 -23.45
N PHE A 6 -13.30 -6.02 -22.15
CA PHE A 6 -14.35 -5.52 -21.26
C PHE A 6 -13.96 -4.19 -20.57
N PRO A 7 -14.92 -3.28 -20.26
CA PRO A 7 -14.67 -2.05 -19.51
C PRO A 7 -13.98 -2.30 -18.17
N SER A 8 -13.17 -1.35 -17.72
CA SER A 8 -12.44 -1.46 -16.44
C SER A 8 -13.37 -1.61 -15.23
N SER A 9 -14.58 -1.06 -15.30
CA SER A 9 -15.64 -1.20 -14.28
C SER A 9 -16.18 -2.61 -14.12
N GLN A 10 -16.03 -3.47 -15.14
CA GLN A 10 -16.43 -4.89 -15.08
C GLN A 10 -15.28 -5.80 -14.58
N SER A 11 -14.13 -5.22 -14.23
CA SER A 11 -12.98 -5.98 -13.73
C SER A 11 -13.22 -6.39 -12.29
N GLN A 12 -13.39 -7.69 -12.07
CA GLN A 12 -13.48 -8.29 -10.73
C GLN A 12 -12.12 -8.47 -10.03
N GLY A 13 -11.03 -8.12 -10.71
CA GLY A 13 -9.66 -8.41 -10.25
C GLY A 13 -8.82 -7.15 -10.10
N TRP A 14 -8.89 -6.58 -8.91
CA TRP A 14 -7.92 -5.65 -8.35
C TRP A 14 -7.00 -6.39 -7.39
N THR A 15 -5.80 -5.86 -7.19
CA THR A 15 -4.89 -6.38 -6.18
C THR A 15 -4.39 -5.30 -5.27
N ILE A 16 -4.33 -5.66 -4.00
CA ILE A 16 -3.63 -4.96 -2.95
C ILE A 16 -2.44 -5.81 -2.52
N HIS A 17 -1.29 -5.18 -2.31
CA HIS A 17 -0.13 -5.89 -1.81
C HIS A 17 0.87 -4.98 -1.11
N PHE A 18 1.63 -5.58 -0.22
CA PHE A 18 2.67 -4.94 0.58
C PHE A 18 3.96 -5.73 0.48
N LEU A 19 5.06 -4.99 0.35
CA LEU A 19 6.41 -5.53 0.32
C LEU A 19 7.24 -4.82 1.39
N GLU A 20 8.04 -5.59 2.11
CA GLU A 20 9.08 -5.05 2.98
C GLU A 20 10.22 -4.57 2.07
N ARG A 21 10.65 -3.32 2.27
CA ARG A 21 11.48 -2.62 1.29
C ARG A 21 12.89 -3.19 1.22
N ALA A 22 13.49 -3.54 2.36
CA ALA A 22 14.88 -3.96 2.47
C ALA A 22 15.11 -5.36 1.89
N SER A 23 14.37 -6.35 2.40
CA SER A 23 14.44 -7.76 1.98
C SER A 23 13.67 -8.06 0.69
N ARG A 24 12.85 -7.12 0.22
CA ARG A 24 11.86 -7.34 -0.86
C ARG A 24 10.81 -8.40 -0.53
N TYR A 25 10.69 -8.82 0.73
CA TYR A 25 9.76 -9.85 1.11
C TYR A 25 8.32 -9.41 0.87
N TRP A 26 7.61 -10.16 0.05
CA TRP A 26 6.22 -9.92 -0.31
C TRP A 26 5.31 -10.60 0.73
N PHE A 27 4.92 -9.87 1.76
CA PHE A 27 4.25 -10.45 2.94
C PHE A 27 2.71 -10.44 2.87
N THR A 28 2.11 -9.55 2.09
CA THR A 28 0.65 -9.54 1.86
C THR A 28 0.33 -9.33 0.39
N ALA A 29 -0.55 -10.16 -0.16
CA ALA A 29 -1.03 -10.07 -1.53
C ALA A 29 -2.46 -10.60 -1.61
N GLN A 30 -3.42 -9.75 -1.96
CA GLN A 30 -4.82 -10.14 -2.07
C GLN A 30 -5.43 -9.62 -3.37
N ALA A 31 -6.33 -10.43 -3.93
CA ALA A 31 -7.11 -10.15 -5.12
C ALA A 31 -8.60 -10.04 -4.77
N GLY A 32 -9.27 -9.03 -5.32
CA GLY A 32 -10.69 -8.80 -5.08
C GLY A 32 -11.27 -7.66 -5.92
N LEU A 33 -12.48 -7.27 -5.59
CA LEU A 33 -13.10 -6.06 -6.14
C LEU A 33 -12.40 -4.82 -5.58
N LYS A 34 -12.45 -3.69 -6.31
CA LYS A 34 -11.94 -2.41 -5.79
C LYS A 34 -12.91 -1.75 -4.80
N ASP A 35 -13.49 -2.54 -3.91
CA ASP A 35 -14.39 -2.05 -2.87
C ASP A 35 -13.61 -1.65 -1.62
N GLN A 36 -14.31 -1.32 -0.54
CA GLN A 36 -13.69 -1.00 0.74
C GLN A 36 -13.12 -2.25 1.43
N GLN A 37 -13.78 -3.40 1.26
CA GLN A 37 -13.43 -4.65 1.94
C GLN A 37 -12.02 -5.11 1.57
N LEU A 38 -11.64 -5.01 0.29
CA LEU A 38 -10.28 -5.35 -0.15
C LEU A 38 -9.20 -4.51 0.56
N PHE A 39 -9.48 -3.23 0.88
CA PHE A 39 -8.54 -2.40 1.63
C PHE A 39 -8.50 -2.73 3.11
N ILE A 40 -9.66 -3.02 3.72
CA ILE A 40 -9.76 -3.47 5.10
C ILE A 40 -8.91 -4.73 5.28
N ASP A 41 -9.18 -5.77 4.48
CA ASP A 41 -8.51 -7.06 4.58
C ASP A 41 -7.00 -6.96 4.32
N GLY A 42 -6.62 -6.15 3.32
CA GLY A 42 -5.22 -5.99 2.95
C GLY A 42 -4.43 -5.20 3.99
N VAL A 43 -4.99 -4.10 4.50
CA VAL A 43 -4.34 -3.28 5.54
C VAL A 43 -4.30 -4.02 6.87
N GLN A 44 -5.36 -4.73 7.25
CA GLN A 44 -5.38 -5.55 8.46
C GLN A 44 -4.34 -6.66 8.39
N SER A 45 -4.28 -7.41 7.28
CA SER A 45 -3.25 -8.44 7.09
C SER A 45 -1.84 -7.88 7.18
N ALA A 46 -1.60 -6.72 6.57
CA ALA A 46 -0.29 -6.09 6.60
C ALA A 46 0.06 -5.54 8.00
N TRP A 47 -0.91 -4.96 8.70
CA TRP A 47 -0.75 -4.48 10.07
C TRP A 47 -0.42 -5.61 11.04
N GLU A 48 -1.16 -6.71 10.98
CA GLU A 48 -0.91 -7.89 11.82
C GLU A 48 0.52 -8.44 11.66
N TRP A 49 1.06 -8.38 10.45
CA TRP A 49 2.44 -8.82 10.18
C TRP A 49 3.50 -7.95 10.86
N MET A 50 3.27 -6.65 10.97
CA MET A 50 4.31 -5.68 11.35
C MET A 50 4.07 -4.97 12.67
N LYS A 51 2.89 -5.11 13.29
CA LYS A 51 2.52 -4.36 14.50
C LYS A 51 3.47 -4.61 15.68
N THR A 52 4.22 -5.70 15.69
CA THR A 52 5.22 -5.99 16.73
C THR A 52 6.57 -5.30 16.51
N CYS A 53 6.78 -4.65 15.36
CA CYS A 53 8.00 -3.90 15.09
C CYS A 53 8.00 -2.56 15.84
N ASP A 54 9.14 -2.21 16.43
CA ASP A 54 9.33 -0.94 17.16
C ASP A 54 9.26 0.27 16.23
N GLY A 55 9.80 0.14 15.01
CA GLY A 55 9.80 1.18 13.99
C GLY A 55 9.15 0.71 12.69
N ILE A 56 8.21 1.50 12.17
CA ILE A 56 7.49 1.23 10.93
C ILE A 56 7.50 2.45 10.03
N GLN A 57 7.92 2.24 8.79
CA GLN A 57 7.76 3.20 7.70
C GLN A 57 6.73 2.66 6.70
N TRP A 58 5.50 3.19 6.78
CA TRP A 58 4.39 2.77 5.94
C TRP A 58 4.19 3.73 4.77
N PHE A 59 4.62 3.31 3.58
CA PHE A 59 4.51 4.12 2.37
C PHE A 59 3.52 3.53 1.36
N THR A 60 2.49 4.31 1.02
CA THR A 60 1.46 3.89 0.06
C THR A 60 1.52 4.67 -1.23
N ASP A 61 0.87 4.13 -2.26
CA ASP A 61 0.54 4.91 -3.44
C ASP A 61 -0.55 5.95 -3.11
N GLY A 62 -0.94 6.77 -4.08
CA GLY A 62 -1.91 7.85 -3.86
C GLY A 62 -3.36 7.48 -3.57
N GLU A 63 -3.64 6.23 -3.19
CA GLU A 63 -4.97 5.79 -2.76
C GLU A 63 -5.15 6.06 -1.25
N ARG A 64 -6.11 6.92 -0.90
CA ARG A 64 -6.31 7.40 0.49
C ARG A 64 -6.86 6.32 1.42
N ARG A 65 -7.55 5.31 0.88
CA ARG A 65 -8.19 4.24 1.66
C ARG A 65 -7.19 3.46 2.51
N TYR A 66 -5.95 3.29 2.04
CA TYR A 66 -4.88 2.66 2.83
C TYR A 66 -4.67 3.35 4.17
N GLY A 67 -4.45 4.66 4.16
CA GLY A 67 -4.22 5.43 5.38
C GLY A 67 -5.47 5.55 6.25
N GLN A 68 -6.67 5.56 5.66
CA GLN A 68 -7.93 5.59 6.42
C GLN A 68 -8.15 4.29 7.21
N GLU A 69 -7.91 3.13 6.59
CA GLU A 69 -8.04 1.84 7.28
C GLU A 69 -6.92 1.65 8.31
N LEU A 70 -5.69 2.04 7.99
CA LEU A 70 -4.57 1.96 8.93
C LEU A 70 -4.81 2.85 10.15
N TRP A 71 -5.40 4.03 9.98
CA TRP A 71 -5.74 4.93 11.09
C TRP A 71 -6.67 4.29 12.12
N LYS A 72 -7.57 3.41 11.71
CA LYS A 72 -8.47 2.72 12.65
C LYS A 72 -7.69 1.73 13.53
N LEU A 73 -6.62 1.15 13.00
CA LEU A 73 -5.83 0.10 13.65
C LEU A 73 -4.65 0.63 14.46
N ALA A 74 -4.03 1.71 13.99
CA ALA A 74 -2.71 2.14 14.46
C ALA A 74 -2.71 3.55 15.08
N SER A 75 -3.86 4.20 15.22
CA SER A 75 -3.95 5.48 15.94
C SER A 75 -4.01 5.27 17.44
N VAL A 76 -3.40 6.17 18.19
CA VAL A 76 -3.49 6.25 19.66
C VAL A 76 -3.99 7.63 20.08
N SER A 77 -4.50 7.72 21.29
CA SER A 77 -4.84 9.00 21.93
C SER A 77 -3.79 9.27 23.00
N LEU A 78 -3.09 10.40 22.89
CA LEU A 78 -2.13 10.85 23.90
C LEU A 78 -2.84 11.22 25.20
N ASN A 79 -2.20 10.94 26.32
CA ASN A 79 -2.65 11.43 27.61
C ASN A 79 -2.47 12.96 27.69
N ALA A 80 -3.14 13.59 28.66
CA ALA A 80 -3.08 15.04 28.82
C ALA A 80 -1.65 15.55 29.07
N GLU A 81 -0.82 14.75 29.74
CA GLU A 81 0.57 15.05 30.06
C GLU A 81 1.51 14.93 28.85
N GLU A 82 1.18 14.04 27.91
CA GLU A 82 1.93 13.82 26.66
C GLU A 82 1.50 14.78 25.55
N CYS A 83 0.32 15.39 25.70
CA CYS A 83 -0.22 16.37 24.79
C CYS A 83 0.47 17.73 25.01
N HIS A 84 1.61 17.94 24.34
CA HIS A 84 2.26 19.25 24.36
C HIS A 84 1.28 20.35 23.89
N PRO A 85 1.26 21.55 24.50
CA PRO A 85 0.35 22.64 24.12
C PRO A 85 0.36 23.00 22.62
N ASP A 86 1.53 22.84 21.99
CA ASP A 86 1.71 23.09 20.54
C ASP A 86 1.17 21.96 19.66
N TYR A 87 1.01 20.74 20.21
CA TYR A 87 0.41 19.61 19.52
C TYR A 87 -1.11 19.71 19.69
N GLY A 88 -1.75 20.50 18.82
CA GLY A 88 -3.21 20.72 18.80
C GLY A 88 -4.07 19.47 18.48
N HIS A 89 -3.51 18.26 18.59
CA HIS A 89 -4.16 17.00 18.27
C HIS A 89 -3.83 15.94 19.33
N ARG A 90 -4.86 15.39 19.98
CA ARG A 90 -4.70 14.26 20.91
C ARG A 90 -4.61 12.92 20.21
N LYS A 91 -5.29 12.76 19.07
CA LYS A 91 -5.31 11.51 18.32
C LYS A 91 -4.23 11.56 17.23
N VAL A 92 -3.24 10.70 17.36
CA VAL A 92 -2.03 10.64 16.54
C VAL A 92 -1.78 9.19 16.08
N TRP A 93 -0.82 8.97 15.18
CA TRP A 93 -0.29 7.63 14.94
C TRP A 93 0.37 7.08 16.21
N ARG A 94 0.46 5.76 16.35
CA ARG A 94 1.26 5.16 17.42
C ARG A 94 2.72 5.58 17.32
N ASP A 95 3.41 5.54 18.45
CA ASP A 95 4.85 5.77 18.47
C ASP A 95 5.61 4.80 17.55
N GLY A 96 6.66 5.31 16.90
CA GLY A 96 7.47 4.58 15.93
C GLY A 96 6.81 4.32 14.57
N LEU A 97 5.59 4.81 14.31
CA LEU A 97 4.89 4.66 13.02
C LEU A 97 4.95 5.96 12.20
N GLU A 98 5.63 5.91 11.07
CA GLU A 98 5.69 6.94 10.03
C GLU A 98 4.77 6.55 8.86
N VAL A 99 3.77 7.38 8.51
CA VAL A 99 2.82 7.07 7.42
C VAL A 99 2.81 8.13 6.32
N ALA A 100 3.27 7.73 5.13
CA ALA A 100 3.35 8.65 4.01
C ALA A 100 2.66 8.12 2.74
N MET A 101 2.00 9.01 2.02
CA MET A 101 1.26 8.69 0.80
C MET A 101 1.81 9.48 -0.39
N LYS A 102 2.03 8.81 -1.52
CA LYS A 102 2.39 9.48 -2.79
C LYS A 102 1.25 10.35 -3.32
N VAL A 103 1.50 11.62 -3.62
CA VAL A 103 0.51 12.47 -4.30
C VAL A 103 0.62 12.29 -5.82
N LYS A 104 -0.46 11.81 -6.47
CA LYS A 104 -0.52 11.66 -7.95
C LYS A 104 -1.08 12.95 -8.59
N GLY A 105 -0.44 13.43 -9.66
CA GLY A 105 -0.87 14.65 -10.39
C GLY A 105 0.22 15.69 -10.66
N PHE A 106 1.45 15.43 -10.23
CA PHE A 106 2.60 16.33 -10.38
C PHE A 106 3.29 16.16 -11.74
N GLN A 107 2.68 16.64 -12.83
CA GLN A 107 3.34 16.68 -14.14
C GLN A 107 3.44 18.08 -14.75
N ALA A 108 2.93 19.14 -14.10
CA ALA A 108 2.86 20.46 -14.73
C ALA A 108 3.23 21.69 -13.87
N ASN A 109 3.47 21.60 -12.55
CA ASN A 109 3.88 22.81 -11.82
C ASN A 109 4.69 22.57 -10.52
N ARG A 110 5.77 23.36 -10.38
CA ARG A 110 7.04 23.09 -9.64
C ARG A 110 7.04 23.22 -8.10
N ARG A 111 5.96 23.03 -7.34
CA ARG A 111 6.00 23.34 -5.89
C ARG A 111 5.34 22.39 -4.88
N VAL A 112 4.83 21.23 -5.27
CA VAL A 112 4.15 20.33 -4.33
C VAL A 112 5.03 19.11 -3.99
N LYS A 113 5.28 18.89 -2.69
CA LYS A 113 6.02 17.74 -2.18
C LYS A 113 5.38 16.43 -2.67
N TRP A 114 6.21 15.48 -3.12
CA TRP A 114 5.82 14.16 -3.61
C TRP A 114 5.09 13.30 -2.57
N VAL A 115 5.18 13.69 -1.30
CA VAL A 115 4.83 12.95 -0.11
C VAL A 115 3.82 13.75 0.68
N LYS A 116 2.70 13.12 1.04
CA LYS A 116 1.70 13.66 1.94
C LYS A 116 1.57 12.79 3.18
N TRP A 117 1.78 13.41 4.33
CA TRP A 117 1.43 12.87 5.65
C TRP A 117 -0.09 12.87 5.79
N VAL A 118 -0.67 11.70 6.10
CA VAL A 118 -2.13 11.50 6.01
C VAL A 118 -2.85 11.99 7.27
N LYS A 119 -2.20 11.88 8.43
CA LYS A 119 -2.73 12.21 9.76
C LYS A 119 -1.62 12.80 10.64
N ALA A 120 -1.97 13.17 11.87
CA ALA A 120 -1.02 13.72 12.83
C ALA A 120 -0.03 12.64 13.28
N GLU A 121 1.27 12.96 13.19
CA GLU A 121 2.36 12.10 13.62
C GLU A 121 2.49 12.10 15.15
N HIS A 122 3.02 11.02 15.69
CA HIS A 122 3.38 10.97 17.10
C HIS A 122 4.56 11.92 17.38
N PRO A 123 4.59 12.65 18.51
CA PRO A 123 5.66 13.60 18.81
C PRO A 123 7.06 12.98 18.84
N PHE A 124 7.15 11.70 19.24
CA PHE A 124 8.42 11.00 19.42
C PHE A 124 8.83 10.13 18.21
N THR A 125 7.99 10.05 17.17
CA THR A 125 8.35 9.31 15.97
C THR A 125 9.36 10.10 15.14
N ALA A 126 10.52 9.51 14.88
CA ALA A 126 11.48 10.05 13.94
C ALA A 126 10.92 9.98 12.50
N ILE A 127 10.90 11.12 11.81
CA ILE A 127 10.38 11.22 10.45
C ILE A 127 11.51 11.22 9.43
N SER A 128 11.42 10.33 8.45
CA SER A 128 12.41 10.22 7.37
C SER A 128 12.46 11.47 6.49
N PRO A 129 13.63 11.79 5.90
CA PRO A 129 13.74 12.85 4.92
C PRO A 129 12.89 12.53 3.68
N ALA A 130 12.30 13.56 3.07
CA ALA A 130 11.38 13.38 1.94
C ALA A 130 12.01 12.68 0.72
N SER A 131 13.34 12.68 0.58
CA SER A 131 14.09 11.96 -0.45
C SER A 131 14.02 10.44 -0.31
N GLU A 132 13.83 9.93 0.92
CA GLU A 132 13.76 8.49 1.20
C GLU A 132 12.36 7.92 1.05
N VAL A 133 11.35 8.79 1.09
CA VAL A 133 9.94 8.42 1.02
C VAL A 133 9.49 8.25 -0.43
N HIS A 134 9.79 7.08 -1.00
CA HIS A 134 9.37 6.74 -2.36
C HIS A 134 8.86 5.29 -2.49
N ALA A 135 7.78 5.11 -3.25
CA ALA A 135 7.20 3.79 -3.55
C ALA A 135 7.80 3.12 -4.81
N ASN A 136 8.97 3.57 -5.29
CA ASN A 136 9.59 3.10 -6.55
C ASN A 136 9.69 1.56 -6.64
N HIS A 137 9.95 0.91 -5.51
CA HIS A 137 10.06 -0.55 -5.43
C HIS A 137 8.74 -1.26 -5.69
N ASN A 138 7.65 -0.78 -5.09
CA ASN A 138 6.31 -1.31 -5.33
C ASN A 138 5.88 -1.02 -6.79
N GLU A 139 6.22 0.15 -7.33
CA GLU A 139 5.97 0.48 -8.75
C GLU A 139 6.74 -0.42 -9.72
N ALA A 140 8.01 -0.67 -9.45
CA ALA A 140 8.85 -1.59 -10.22
C ALA A 140 8.32 -3.04 -10.14
N HIS A 141 7.95 -3.50 -8.94
CA HIS A 141 7.33 -4.81 -8.73
C HIS A 141 6.03 -4.95 -9.53
N ASN A 142 5.16 -3.93 -9.46
CA ASN A 142 3.93 -3.85 -10.24
C ASN A 142 4.20 -3.89 -11.75
N ALA A 143 5.24 -3.21 -12.24
CA ALA A 143 5.62 -3.25 -13.65
C ALA A 143 6.10 -4.65 -14.07
N ALA A 144 6.91 -5.31 -13.24
CA ALA A 144 7.37 -6.67 -13.48
C ALA A 144 6.22 -7.69 -13.48
N LEU A 145 5.26 -7.58 -12.55
CA LEU A 145 4.08 -8.44 -12.49
C LEU A 145 3.23 -8.34 -13.77
N ARG A 146 3.03 -7.11 -14.27
CA ARG A 146 2.28 -6.85 -15.52
C ARG A 146 2.96 -7.41 -16.76
N ARG A 147 4.30 -7.45 -16.79
CA ARG A 147 5.06 -8.01 -17.90
C ARG A 147 4.95 -9.54 -17.91
N ARG A 148 5.16 -10.16 -16.74
CA ARG A 148 5.19 -11.62 -16.55
C ARG A 148 3.82 -12.29 -16.64
N CYS A 149 2.76 -11.59 -16.25
CA CYS A 149 1.45 -12.19 -16.18
C CYS A 149 0.41 -11.34 -16.92
N SER A 150 -0.16 -11.91 -17.99
CA SER A 150 -1.19 -11.28 -18.83
C SER A 150 -2.43 -10.90 -18.02
N ALA A 151 -2.75 -11.67 -16.97
CA ALA A 151 -3.84 -11.35 -16.05
C ALA A 151 -3.68 -10.00 -15.33
N TYR A 152 -2.48 -9.41 -15.24
CA TYR A 152 -2.28 -8.12 -14.56
C TYR A 152 -2.15 -6.92 -15.52
N ARG A 153 -2.15 -7.16 -16.85
CA ARG A 153 -1.99 -6.08 -17.84
C ARG A 153 -3.16 -5.11 -17.81
N LYS A 154 -2.87 -3.80 -17.81
CA LYS A 154 -3.88 -2.72 -17.68
C LYS A 154 -4.80 -2.57 -18.90
N ARG A 155 -4.27 -2.81 -20.11
CA ARG A 155 -4.97 -2.54 -21.40
C ARG A 155 -5.73 -3.76 -21.94
N GLN A 156 -5.61 -4.91 -21.30
CA GLN A 156 -6.12 -6.19 -21.78
C GLN A 156 -6.95 -6.85 -20.67
N ASN A 157 -8.22 -6.45 -20.52
CA ASN A 157 -9.20 -7.15 -19.69
C ASN A 157 -9.74 -8.37 -20.46
N LEU A 158 -8.85 -9.26 -20.92
CA LEU A 158 -9.24 -10.28 -21.89
C LEU A 158 -10.16 -11.36 -21.31
N TYR A 159 -10.31 -11.42 -19.99
CA TYR A 159 -11.29 -12.21 -19.29
C TYR A 159 -11.61 -11.43 -18.02
N ALA A 160 -12.89 -11.28 -17.66
CA ALA A 160 -13.26 -10.82 -16.34
C ALA A 160 -12.48 -11.66 -15.32
N LYS A 161 -11.51 -11.03 -14.64
CA LYS A 161 -10.56 -11.70 -13.77
C LYS A 161 -11.34 -12.22 -12.57
N LYS A 162 -11.86 -13.45 -12.67
CA LYS A 162 -12.52 -14.11 -11.55
C LYS A 162 -11.60 -14.03 -10.34
N GLN A 163 -12.13 -13.56 -9.22
CA GLN A 163 -11.34 -13.29 -8.02
C GLN A 163 -10.46 -14.48 -7.62
N SER A 164 -11.02 -15.70 -7.58
CA SER A 164 -10.29 -16.92 -7.22
C SER A 164 -9.16 -17.25 -8.20
N GLY A 165 -9.39 -17.11 -9.51
CA GLY A 165 -8.37 -17.31 -10.52
C GLY A 165 -7.25 -16.27 -10.42
N PHE A 166 -7.61 -15.03 -10.06
CA PHE A 166 -6.65 -13.95 -9.91
C PHE A 166 -5.82 -14.08 -8.63
N GLN A 167 -6.44 -14.49 -7.51
CA GLN A 167 -5.75 -14.81 -6.26
C GLN A 167 -4.76 -15.96 -6.48
N ARG A 168 -5.19 -17.06 -7.10
CA ARG A 168 -4.31 -18.21 -7.37
C ARG A 168 -3.05 -17.81 -8.14
N VAL A 169 -3.18 -16.96 -9.15
CA VAL A 169 -2.02 -16.48 -9.92
C VAL A 169 -1.16 -15.53 -9.08
N LEU A 170 -1.77 -14.70 -8.23
CA LEU A 170 -1.06 -13.84 -7.29
C LEU A 170 -0.21 -14.66 -6.32
N ASP A 171 -0.78 -15.73 -5.77
CA ASP A 171 -0.11 -16.64 -4.83
C ASP A 171 1.10 -17.31 -5.48
N VAL A 172 0.95 -17.80 -6.71
CA VAL A 172 2.07 -18.37 -7.48
C VAL A 172 3.17 -17.33 -7.71
N GLN A 173 2.81 -16.09 -8.08
CA GLN A 173 3.80 -15.04 -8.28
C GLN A 173 4.51 -14.65 -6.97
N ARG A 174 3.78 -14.65 -5.85
CA ARG A 174 4.33 -14.42 -4.51
C ARG A 174 5.29 -15.54 -4.10
N LEU A 175 4.91 -16.80 -4.35
CA LEU A 175 5.76 -17.96 -4.09
C LEU A 175 7.08 -17.88 -4.88
N ILE A 176 6.99 -17.60 -6.18
CA ILE A 176 8.18 -17.46 -7.03
C ILE A 176 9.04 -16.27 -6.58
N HIS A 177 8.42 -15.15 -6.22
CA HIS A 177 9.14 -13.96 -5.78
C HIS A 177 9.92 -14.24 -4.49
N ASN A 178 9.26 -14.72 -3.44
CA ASN A 178 9.87 -14.86 -2.12
C ASN A 178 10.84 -16.06 -1.97
N TRP A 179 10.62 -17.17 -2.68
CA TRP A 179 11.35 -18.42 -2.41
C TRP A 179 12.15 -18.99 -3.58
N VAL A 180 11.91 -18.53 -4.81
CA VAL A 180 12.60 -19.08 -6.00
C VAL A 180 13.63 -18.11 -6.56
N ARG A 181 13.43 -16.80 -6.39
CA ARG A 181 14.30 -15.78 -6.97
C ARG A 181 15.18 -15.12 -5.91
N PRO A 182 16.48 -14.91 -6.19
CA PRO A 182 17.30 -14.04 -5.37
C PRO A 182 16.83 -12.58 -5.48
N HIS A 183 17.12 -11.78 -4.45
CA HIS A 183 16.72 -10.38 -4.31
C HIS A 183 17.91 -9.44 -4.22
#